data_AF-A0A529A4F7-F1
#
_entry.id   AF-A0A529A4F7-F1
#
_cell.length_a   1.000
_cell.length_b   1.000
_cell.length_c   1.000
_cell.angle_alpha   90.00
_cell.angle_beta   90.00
_cell.angle_gamma   90.00
#
_symmetry.space_group_name_H-M   'P 1'
#
loop_
_entity.id
_entity.type
_entity.pdbx_description
1 polymer ?
#
loop_
_entity_poly.entity_id
_entity_poly.type
_entity_poly.pdbx_seq_one_letter_code
_entity_poly.pdbx_strand_id
1 'polypeptide(L)' 'GKASVSHPFNNDVTFEISHPNAMRVELYSQDRDYIWPGNNQDYYLNDGETKSIPLSCNDGESICYGAWVDGDEGT' A
#
# COMPACT_ATOMS: atom_id res chain seq x y z
N GLY A 1 7.67 5.31 -5.60
CA GLY A 1 8.94 4.57 -5.39
C GLY A 1 8.68 3.07 -5.53
N LYS A 2 9.71 2.27 -5.81
CA LYS A 2 9.61 0.79 -5.82
C LYS A 2 10.12 0.26 -4.47
N ALA A 3 9.37 -0.61 -3.81
CA ALA A 3 9.82 -1.36 -2.64
C ALA A 3 10.30 -2.76 -3.06
N SER A 4 11.27 -3.36 -2.35
CA SER A 4 11.82 -4.69 -2.64
C SER A 4 11.80 -5.56 -1.39
N VAL A 5 11.47 -6.85 -1.55
CA VAL A 5 11.21 -7.81 -0.46
C VAL A 5 12.45 -8.65 -0.13
N SER A 6 12.74 -8.87 1.16
CA SER A 6 13.81 -9.77 1.60
C SER A 6 13.50 -10.47 2.94
N HIS A 7 12.71 -11.55 3.00
CA HIS A 7 12.70 -12.49 4.15
C HIS A 7 12.23 -13.91 3.75
N PRO A 8 12.76 -14.99 4.35
CA PRO A 8 12.71 -16.34 3.76
C PRO A 8 11.55 -17.28 4.17
N PHE A 9 10.58 -16.89 5.02
CA PHE A 9 9.54 -17.85 5.47
C PHE A 9 8.12 -17.32 5.63
N ASN A 10 7.86 -16.09 5.19
CA ASN A 10 6.51 -15.63 4.93
C ASN A 10 6.67 -14.59 3.83
N ASN A 11 6.00 -14.76 2.70
CA ASN A 11 6.07 -13.80 1.60
C ASN A 11 5.28 -12.52 1.94
N ASP A 12 5.22 -12.19 3.23
CA ASP A 12 4.52 -11.06 3.79
C ASP A 12 5.50 -9.91 3.94
N VAL A 13 5.15 -8.75 3.37
CA VAL A 13 5.90 -7.51 3.54
C VAL A 13 5.06 -6.46 4.21
N THR A 14 5.70 -5.61 5.00
CA THR A 14 5.04 -4.48 5.63
C THR A 14 5.33 -3.21 4.83
N PHE A 15 4.29 -2.61 4.27
CA PHE A 15 4.36 -1.27 3.70
C PHE A 15 4.14 -0.24 4.80
N GLU A 16 5.10 0.67 4.99
CA GLU A 16 5.01 1.75 5.97
C GLU A 16 4.84 3.10 5.27
N ILE A 17 3.84 3.87 5.70
CA ILE A 17 3.49 5.17 5.11
C ILE A 17 3.27 6.16 6.25
N SER A 18 3.84 7.36 6.12
CA SER A 18 3.69 8.47 7.07
C SER A 18 3.54 9.78 6.31
N HIS A 19 2.55 10.59 6.68
CA HIS A 19 2.24 11.86 6.03
C HIS A 19 1.53 12.81 7.03
N PRO A 20 1.73 14.14 6.97
CA PRO A 20 1.10 15.08 7.91
C PRO A 20 -0.42 15.17 7.81
N ASN A 21 -0.97 14.99 6.61
CA ASN A 21 -2.43 14.97 6.37
C ASN A 21 -2.96 13.55 6.30
N ALA A 22 -4.26 13.39 6.51
CA ALA A 22 -4.99 12.15 6.31
C ALA A 22 -4.87 11.71 4.84
N MET A 23 -4.59 10.42 4.65
CA MET A 23 -4.31 9.84 3.35
C MET A 23 -5.20 8.65 3.07
N ARG A 24 -5.50 8.44 1.80
CA ARG A 24 -6.02 7.18 1.26
C ARG A 24 -4.93 6.52 0.43
N VAL A 25 -4.83 5.20 0.51
CA VAL A 25 -3.79 4.42 -0.16
C VAL A 25 -4.38 3.16 -0.79
N GLU A 26 -4.03 2.91 -2.05
CA GLU A 26 -4.24 1.64 -2.74
C GLU A 26 -2.90 1.08 -3.21
N LEU A 27 -2.78 -0.24 -3.20
CA LEU A 27 -1.58 -0.97 -3.58
C LEU A 27 -1.93 -1.96 -4.70
N TYR A 28 -1.09 -2.03 -5.72
CA TYR A 28 -1.35 -2.81 -6.93
C TYR A 28 -0.18 -3.72 -7.22
N SER A 29 -0.45 -5.01 -7.37
CA SER A 29 0.53 -5.91 -7.93
C SER A 29 0.82 -5.52 -9.38
N GLN A 30 2.08 -5.64 -9.79
CA GLN A 30 2.49 -5.50 -11.19
C GLN A 30 2.65 -6.86 -11.88
N ASP A 31 2.63 -7.95 -11.11
CA ASP A 31 2.91 -9.30 -11.61
C ASP A 31 1.66 -10.19 -11.65
N ARG A 32 0.59 -9.79 -10.97
CA ARG A 32 -0.72 -10.45 -11.00
C ARG A 32 -1.86 -9.44 -10.93
N ASP A 33 -3.04 -9.89 -11.33
CA ASP A 33 -4.28 -9.11 -11.22
C ASP A 33 -4.77 -9.11 -9.76
N TYR A 34 -4.10 -8.31 -8.93
CA TYR A 34 -4.37 -8.24 -7.50
C TYR A 34 -4.15 -6.82 -6.97
N ILE A 35 -5.11 -6.36 -6.15
CA ILE A 35 -5.14 -5.03 -5.55
C ILE A 35 -5.37 -5.20 -4.06
N TRP A 36 -4.65 -4.43 -3.24
CA TRP A 36 -4.88 -4.34 -1.81
C TRP A 36 -5.43 -2.96 -1.42
N PRO A 37 -6.47 -2.89 -0.57
CA PRO A 37 -7.24 -4.04 -0.05
C PRO A 37 -8.17 -4.67 -1.11
N GLY A 38 -8.39 -3.99 -2.24
CA GLY A 38 -9.28 -4.43 -3.32
C GLY A 38 -10.74 -4.09 -3.05
N ASN A 39 -11.64 -4.58 -3.91
CA ASN A 39 -13.10 -4.37 -3.78
C ASN A 39 -13.54 -2.89 -3.68
N ASN A 40 -12.87 -1.99 -4.41
CA ASN A 40 -13.09 -0.54 -4.36
C ASN A 40 -12.95 0.04 -2.95
N GLN A 41 -12.00 -0.47 -2.17
CA GLN A 41 -11.66 0.05 -0.86
C GLN A 41 -10.21 0.55 -0.86
N ASP A 42 -9.94 1.52 0.00
CA ASP A 42 -8.61 2.08 0.25
C ASP A 42 -8.22 1.93 1.73
N TYR A 43 -6.92 1.99 1.99
CA TYR A 43 -6.41 2.15 3.36
C TYR A 43 -6.47 3.62 3.77
N TYR A 44 -7.31 3.93 4.75
CA TYR A 44 -7.36 5.26 5.37
C TYR A 44 -6.29 5.42 6.46
N LEU A 45 -5.54 6.52 6.44
CA LEU A 45 -4.58 6.95 7.44
C LEU A 45 -5.05 8.29 8.02
N ASN A 46 -5.05 8.44 9.34
CA ASN A 46 -5.34 9.72 9.99
C ASN A 46 -4.18 10.73 9.79
N ASP A 47 -4.45 12.01 10.07
CA ASP A 47 -3.43 13.06 10.08
C ASP A 47 -2.22 12.68 10.96
N GLY A 48 -1.03 12.69 10.38
CA GLY A 48 0.22 12.38 11.07
C GLY A 48 0.39 10.92 11.46
N GLU A 49 -0.52 10.02 11.05
CA GLU A 49 -0.41 8.59 11.32
C GLU A 49 0.72 7.96 10.51
N THR A 50 1.51 7.10 11.15
CA THR A 50 2.33 6.11 10.46
C THR A 50 1.58 4.79 10.45
N LYS A 51 1.24 4.28 9.27
CA LYS A 51 0.51 3.01 9.12
C LYS A 51 1.39 1.93 8.51
N SER A 52 1.33 0.75 9.12
CA SER A 52 1.99 -0.47 8.66
C SER A 52 0.96 -1.43 8.06
N ILE A 53 1.11 -1.77 6.79
CA ILE A 53 0.17 -2.61 6.04
C ILE A 53 0.86 -3.93 5.69
N PRO A 54 0.49 -5.05 6.31
CA PRO A 54 1.00 -6.36 5.92
C PRO A 54 0.36 -6.79 4.60
N LEU A 55 1.20 -7.07 3.60
CA LEU A 55 0.78 -7.57 2.30
C LEU A 55 1.30 -8.98 2.11
N SER A 56 0.40 -9.91 1.83
CA SER A 56 0.77 -11.23 1.34
C SER A 56 1.07 -11.16 -0.15
N CYS A 57 2.34 -11.22 -0.50
CA CYS A 57 2.85 -11.10 -1.86
C CYS A 57 3.54 -12.40 -2.31
N ASN A 58 3.94 -12.49 -3.58
CA ASN A 58 4.81 -13.56 -4.07
C ASN A 58 6.27 -13.11 -3.99
N ASP A 59 7.20 -14.05 -3.81
CA ASP A 59 8.62 -13.73 -3.82
C ASP A 59 9.02 -13.05 -5.13
N GLY A 60 9.62 -11.86 -5.02
CA GLY A 60 10.02 -11.04 -6.16
C GLY A 60 8.91 -10.17 -6.76
N GLU A 61 7.70 -10.18 -6.18
CA GLU A 61 6.57 -9.37 -6.66
C GLU A 61 6.87 -7.87 -6.55
N SER A 62 6.65 -7.16 -7.64
CA SER A 62 6.68 -5.71 -7.76
C SER A 62 5.31 -5.13 -7.42
N ILE A 63 5.31 -4.16 -6.51
CA ILE A 63 4.09 -3.50 -6.04
C ILE A 63 4.19 -2.00 -6.34
N CYS A 64 3.15 -1.45 -6.96
CA CYS A 64 2.93 -0.02 -7.14
C CYS A 64 1.92 0.49 -6.10
N TYR A 65 1.92 1.79 -5.83
CA TYR A 65 0.96 2.41 -4.91
C TYR A 65 0.38 3.69 -5.52
N GLY A 66 -0.90 3.94 -5.22
CA GLY A 66 -1.55 5.24 -5.35
C GLY A 66 -1.83 5.78 -3.95
N ALA A 67 -1.55 7.07 -3.74
CA ALA A 67 -1.83 7.73 -2.46
C ALA A 67 -2.28 9.17 -2.71
N TRP A 68 -3.34 9.61 -2.01
CA TRP A 68 -3.91 10.95 -2.12
C TRP A 68 -4.40 11.43 -0.76
N VAL A 69 -4.47 12.75 -0.59
CA VAL A 69 -5.04 13.36 0.62
C VAL A 69 -6.54 13.07 0.65
N ASP A 70 -7.06 12.67 1.81
CA ASP A 70 -8.49 12.43 1.97
C ASP A 70 -9.30 13.69 1.60
N GLY A 71 -10.34 13.52 0.77
CA GLY A 71 -11.14 14.63 0.26
C GLY A 71 -10.58 15.39 -0.95
N ASP A 72 -9.39 15.05 -1.45
CA ASP A 72 -8.81 15.59 -2.71
C ASP A 72 -9.02 14.66 -3.92
N GLU A 73 -10.01 13.78 -3.81
CA GLU A 73 -10.43 12.86 -4.87
C GLU A 73 -11.21 13.61 -5.96
N GLY A 74 -10.52 14.46 -6.73
CA GLY A 74 -11.14 15.17 -7.86
C GLY A 74 -10.43 16.40 -8.43
N THR A 75 -9.15 16.65 -8.13
CA THR A 75 -8.39 17.76 -8.75
C THR A 75 -7.44 17.32 -9.87
#